data_AF-A0A7W2XTS5-F1
#
_entry.id   AF-A0A7W2XTS5-F1
#
_cell.length_a   1.000
_cell.length_b   1.000
_cell.length_c   1.000
_cell.angle_alpha   90.00
_cell.angle_beta   90.00
_cell.angle_gamma   90.00
#
_symmetry.space_group_name_H-M   'P 1'
#
loop_
_entity.id
_entity.type
_entity.pdbx_description
1 polymer ?
#
loop_
_entity_poly.entity_id
_entity_poly.type
_entity_poly.pdbx_seq_one_letter_code
_entity_poly.pdbx_strand_id
1 'polypeptide(L)'
;MSKLELIIAEYVSNAEVHASKCEELITEQGLADALEYCQNHKIDPPQCSLTAKSSNAVNLRANAKRMLSEIKWWSRRLEIKAVQDFEMAKIKSGQTSSFISEEAYEYQQNKRVK
;
A
#
# COMPACT_ATOMS: atom_id res chain seq x y z
N MET A 1 -4.96 -17.01 14.83
CA MET A 1 -4.95 -15.98 13.79
C MET A 1 -6.37 -15.53 13.54
N SER A 2 -6.65 -14.24 13.63
CA SER A 2 -7.97 -13.67 13.35
C SER A 2 -8.28 -13.65 11.85
N LYS A 3 -9.55 -13.46 11.48
CA LYS A 3 -9.96 -13.32 10.07
C LYS A 3 -9.22 -12.18 9.37
N LEU A 4 -9.01 -11.07 10.08
CA LEU A 4 -8.27 -9.92 9.56
C LEU A 4 -6.79 -10.26 9.33
N GLU A 5 -6.14 -11.00 10.24
CA GLU A 5 -4.75 -11.41 10.07
C GLU A 5 -4.54 -12.31 8.84
N LEU A 6 -5.50 -13.18 8.53
CA LEU A 6 -5.45 -14.02 7.33
C LEU A 6 -5.57 -13.19 6.04
N ILE A 7 -6.50 -12.23 6.00
CA ILE A 7 -6.67 -11.31 4.85
C ILE A 7 -5.40 -10.46 4.66
N ILE A 8 -4.82 -9.96 5.75
CA ILE A 8 -3.56 -9.21 5.70
C ILE A 8 -2.44 -10.09 5.13
N ALA A 9 -2.30 -11.33 5.59
CA ALA A 9 -1.27 -12.24 5.09
C ALA A 9 -1.43 -12.52 3.59
N GLU A 10 -2.67 -12.69 3.11
CA GLU A 10 -2.98 -12.85 1.68
C GLU A 10 -2.55 -11.63 0.88
N TYR A 11 -2.91 -10.42 1.31
CA TYR A 11 -2.53 -9.18 0.64
C TYR A 11 -1.01 -8.99 0.62
N VAL A 12 -0.34 -9.19 1.76
CA VAL A 12 1.10 -9.00 1.91
C VAL A 12 1.90 -10.04 1.13
N SER A 13 1.36 -11.24 0.90
CA SER A 13 2.03 -12.27 0.08
C SER A 13 2.28 -11.82 -1.36
N ASN A 14 1.49 -10.87 -1.87
CA ASN A 14 1.66 -10.30 -3.22
C ASN A 14 2.65 -9.14 -3.28
N ALA A 15 3.25 -8.71 -2.15
CA ALA A 15 4.12 -7.54 -2.10
C ALA A 15 5.34 -7.66 -3.03
N GLU A 16 5.91 -8.85 -3.16
CA GLU A 16 7.03 -9.11 -4.07
C GLU A 16 6.61 -8.94 -5.53
N VAL A 17 5.45 -9.47 -5.91
CA VAL A 17 4.90 -9.32 -7.27
C VAL A 17 4.72 -7.85 -7.63
N HIS A 18 4.17 -7.03 -6.73
CA HIS A 18 4.02 -5.60 -6.97
C HIS A 18 5.36 -4.86 -7.07
N ALA A 19 6.32 -5.20 -6.20
CA ALA A 19 7.66 -4.59 -6.23
C ALA A 19 8.38 -4.88 -7.54
N SER A 20 8.40 -6.15 -7.97
CA SER A 20 8.99 -6.56 -9.25
C SER A 20 8.26 -5.90 -10.43
N LYS A 21 6.92 -5.84 -10.39
CA LYS A 21 6.16 -5.22 -11.48
C LYS A 21 6.46 -3.72 -11.62
N CYS A 22 6.60 -3.01 -10.50
CA CYS A 22 6.98 -1.60 -10.54
C CYS A 22 8.42 -1.39 -11.01
N GLU A 23 9.35 -2.28 -10.66
CA GLU A 23 10.72 -2.24 -11.18
C GLU A 23 10.75 -2.39 -12.72
N GLU A 24 9.97 -3.33 -13.27
CA GLU A 24 9.78 -3.47 -14.72
C GLU A 24 9.22 -2.19 -15.34
N LEU A 25 8.10 -1.67 -14.80
CA LEU A 25 7.45 -0.46 -15.32
C LEU A 25 8.39 0.74 -15.30
N ILE A 26 9.15 0.94 -14.21
CA ILE A 26 10.12 2.03 -14.08
C ILE A 26 11.21 1.94 -15.14
N THR A 27 11.62 0.72 -15.49
CA THR A 27 12.71 0.45 -16.44
C THR A 27 12.25 0.62 -17.89
N GLU A 28 11.04 0.15 -18.22
CA GLU A 28 10.54 0.11 -19.59
C GLU A 28 9.77 1.37 -20.00
N GLN A 29 8.91 1.87 -19.13
CA GLN A 29 7.89 2.90 -19.45
C GLN A 29 8.12 4.19 -18.67
N GLY A 30 8.64 4.06 -17.46
CA GLY A 30 9.08 5.15 -16.60
C GLY A 30 8.32 5.21 -15.28
N LEU A 31 8.62 6.27 -14.51
CA LEU A 31 8.04 6.44 -13.17
C LEU A 31 6.53 6.74 -13.21
N ALA A 32 6.04 7.39 -14.27
CA ALA A 32 4.62 7.76 -14.35
C ALA A 32 3.72 6.53 -14.32
N ASP A 33 4.01 5.52 -15.13
CA ASP A 33 3.25 4.26 -15.21
C ASP A 33 3.31 3.47 -13.91
N ALA A 34 4.45 3.47 -13.23
CA ALA A 34 4.58 2.83 -11.92
C ALA A 34 3.73 3.53 -10.83
N LEU A 35 3.60 4.85 -10.88
CA LEU A 35 2.70 5.60 -9.98
C LEU A 35 1.23 5.34 -10.31
N GLU A 36 0.88 5.26 -11.59
CA GLU A 36 -0.47 4.93 -12.06
C GLU A 36 -0.86 3.49 -11.66
N TYR A 37 0.08 2.54 -11.78
CA TYR A 37 -0.11 1.17 -11.32
C TYR A 37 -0.54 1.11 -9.83
N CYS A 38 0.08 1.92 -8.97
CA CYS A 38 -0.33 2.03 -7.56
C CYS A 38 -1.77 2.53 -7.42
N GLN A 39 -2.12 3.59 -8.13
CA GLN A 39 -3.46 4.20 -8.09
C GLN A 39 -4.55 3.23 -8.59
N ASN A 40 -4.24 2.45 -9.62
CA ASN A 40 -5.13 1.40 -10.13
C ASN A 40 -5.40 0.32 -9.08
N HIS A 41 -4.41 0.01 -8.25
CA HIS A 41 -4.55 -0.89 -7.09
C HIS A 41 -5.09 -0.20 -5.83
N LYS A 42 -5.54 1.06 -5.94
CA LYS A 42 -6.05 1.87 -4.81
C LYS A 42 -5.02 1.99 -3.67
N ILE A 43 -3.74 2.06 -4.03
CA ILE A 43 -2.64 2.32 -3.11
C ILE A 43 -2.10 3.71 -3.39
N ASP A 44 -1.99 4.52 -2.33
CA ASP A 44 -1.44 5.86 -2.45
C ASP A 44 0.04 5.81 -2.84
N PRO A 45 0.41 6.34 -4.02
CA PRO A 45 1.79 6.30 -4.48
C PRO A 45 2.69 7.27 -3.70
N PRO A 46 4.02 7.08 -3.74
CA PRO A 46 4.97 8.06 -3.23
C PRO A 46 4.76 9.42 -3.91
N GLN A 47 4.70 10.48 -3.10
CA GLN A 47 4.45 11.83 -3.59
C GLN A 47 5.72 12.41 -4.23
N CYS A 48 5.65 12.66 -5.54
CA CYS A 48 6.71 13.35 -6.27
C CYS A 48 6.13 14.15 -7.44
N SER A 49 6.82 15.21 -7.84
CA SER A 49 6.47 15.95 -9.06
C SER A 49 7.21 15.35 -10.25
N LEU A 50 6.45 14.97 -11.29
CA LEU A 50 7.00 14.43 -12.53
C LEU A 50 7.64 15.51 -13.42
N THR A 51 7.16 16.74 -13.34
CA THR A 51 7.54 17.84 -14.25
C THR A 51 8.50 18.86 -13.63
N ALA A 52 8.57 18.94 -12.30
CA ALA A 52 9.46 19.90 -11.64
C ALA A 52 10.94 19.57 -11.87
N LYS A 53 11.71 20.62 -12.17
CA LYS A 53 13.14 20.55 -12.53
C LYS A 53 14.09 20.83 -11.35
N SER A 54 13.57 21.14 -10.17
CA SER A 54 14.42 21.42 -9.00
C SER A 54 15.18 20.16 -8.58
N SER A 55 16.36 20.34 -7.96
CA SER A 55 17.16 19.24 -7.40
C SER A 55 16.33 18.40 -6.41
N ASN A 56 15.50 19.07 -5.58
CA ASN A 56 14.58 18.38 -4.69
C ASN A 56 13.59 17.48 -5.44
N ALA A 57 13.02 17.94 -6.56
CA ALA A 57 12.11 17.13 -7.35
C ALA A 57 12.80 15.91 -7.99
N VAL A 58 14.06 16.04 -8.41
CA VAL A 58 14.88 14.91 -8.88
C VAL A 58 15.07 13.88 -7.77
N ASN A 59 15.42 14.33 -6.55
CA ASN A 59 15.62 13.46 -5.40
C ASN A 59 14.32 12.74 -4.99
N LEU A 60 13.18 13.45 -5.00
CA LEU A 60 11.87 12.85 -4.71
C LEU A 60 11.51 11.77 -5.74
N ARG A 61 11.78 12.00 -7.03
CA ARG A 61 11.56 11.00 -8.09
C ARG A 61 12.47 9.78 -7.91
N ALA A 62 13.75 9.98 -7.56
CA ALA A 62 14.67 8.88 -7.29
C ALA A 62 14.22 8.05 -6.07
N ASN A 63 13.78 8.72 -5.00
CA ASN A 63 13.26 8.04 -3.82
C ASN A 63 11.94 7.29 -4.13
N ALA A 64 11.04 7.89 -4.91
CA ALA A 64 9.81 7.23 -5.34
C ALA A 64 10.11 5.94 -6.12
N LYS A 65 11.04 5.98 -7.09
CA LYS A 65 11.48 4.77 -7.82
C LYS A 65 11.96 3.68 -6.87
N ARG A 66 12.87 4.02 -5.95
CA ARG A 66 13.39 3.07 -4.97
C ARG A 66 12.28 2.47 -4.11
N MET A 67 11.39 3.30 -3.57
CA MET A 67 10.28 2.85 -2.72
C MET A 67 9.34 1.90 -3.46
N LEU A 68 9.02 2.18 -4.73
CA LEU A 68 8.14 1.34 -5.53
C LEU A 68 8.76 -0.03 -5.88
N SER A 69 10.08 -0.14 -5.86
CA SER A 69 10.79 -1.42 -6.02
C SER A 69 11.05 -2.14 -4.68
N GLU A 70 10.64 -1.57 -3.54
CA GLU A 70 10.87 -2.17 -2.22
C GLU A 70 9.69 -3.02 -1.77
N ILE A 71 9.93 -4.32 -1.57
CA ILE A 71 8.94 -5.27 -1.00
C ILE A 71 8.38 -4.74 0.32
N LYS A 72 9.25 -4.22 1.21
CA LYS A 72 8.84 -3.69 2.52
C LYS A 72 7.85 -2.54 2.42
N TRP A 73 8.01 -1.68 1.40
CA TRP A 73 7.08 -0.58 1.17
C TRP A 73 5.71 -1.12 0.75
N TRP A 74 5.69 -2.06 -0.20
CA TRP A 74 4.47 -2.73 -0.65
C TRP A 74 3.77 -3.48 0.46
N SER A 75 4.48 -4.28 1.26
CA SER A 75 3.90 -5.00 2.39
C SER A 75 3.16 -4.04 3.34
N ARG A 76 3.77 -2.89 3.66
CA ARG A 76 3.14 -1.90 4.55
C ARG A 76 1.89 -1.27 3.93
N ARG A 77 1.90 -0.99 2.62
CA ARG A 77 0.75 -0.41 1.92
C ARG A 77 -0.39 -1.39 1.75
N LEU A 78 -0.08 -2.63 1.40
CA LEU A 78 -1.03 -3.73 1.25
C LEU A 78 -1.68 -4.10 2.57
N GLU A 79 -0.93 -4.07 3.68
CA GLU A 79 -1.47 -4.26 5.02
C GLU A 79 -2.52 -3.18 5.37
N ILE A 80 -2.19 -1.90 5.16
CA ILE A 80 -3.12 -0.78 5.40
C ILE A 80 -4.36 -0.94 4.54
N LYS A 81 -4.19 -1.28 3.26
CA LYS A 81 -5.29 -1.51 2.33
C LYS A 81 -6.19 -2.67 2.78
N ALA A 82 -5.61 -3.80 3.20
CA ALA A 82 -6.35 -4.95 3.69
C ALA A 82 -7.23 -4.60 4.90
N VAL A 83 -6.69 -3.82 5.85
CA VAL A 83 -7.47 -3.31 6.99
C VAL A 83 -8.62 -2.42 6.51
N GLN A 84 -8.34 -1.46 5.63
CA GLN A 84 -9.37 -0.55 5.11
C GLN A 84 -10.48 -1.29 4.35
N ASP A 85 -10.12 -2.25 3.50
CA ASP A 85 -11.07 -3.03 2.73
C ASP A 85 -11.92 -3.94 3.63
N PHE A 86 -11.33 -4.50 4.70
CA PHE A 86 -12.05 -5.28 5.72
C PHE A 86 -13.09 -4.42 6.45
N GLU A 87 -12.70 -3.22 6.90
CA GLU A 87 -13.60 -2.27 7.56
C GLU A 87 -14.75 -1.86 6.64
N MET A 88 -14.43 -1.47 5.39
CA MET A 88 -15.45 -1.11 4.40
C MET A 88 -16.40 -2.27 4.11
N ALA A 89 -15.91 -3.51 4.07
CA ALA A 89 -16.76 -4.69 3.88
C ALA A 89 -17.74 -4.88 5.05
N LYS A 90 -17.28 -4.74 6.30
CA LYS A 90 -18.15 -4.82 7.48
C LYS A 90 -19.21 -3.72 7.50
N ILE A 91 -18.83 -2.48 7.21
CA ILE A 91 -19.76 -1.35 7.11
C ILE A 91 -20.83 -1.62 6.04
N LYS A 92 -20.42 -2.04 4.84
CA LYS A 92 -21.35 -2.37 3.73
C LYS A 92 -22.31 -3.50 4.08
N SER A 93 -21.89 -4.49 4.85
CA SER A 93 -22.74 -5.59 5.32
C SER A 93 -23.66 -5.23 6.50
N GLY A 94 -23.58 -4.00 7.03
CA GLY A 94 -24.34 -3.55 8.19
C GLY A 94 -23.87 -4.19 9.51
N GLN A 95 -22.70 -4.84 9.53
CA GLN A 95 -22.15 -5.50 10.72
C GLN A 95 -21.53 -4.53 11.73
N THR A 96 -21.32 -3.26 11.34
CA THR A 96 -20.73 -2.24 12.20
C THR A 96 -21.17 -0.86 11.73
N SER A 97 -21.62 -0.01 12.67
CA SER A 97 -21.90 1.42 12.47
C SER A 97 -20.77 2.33 12.98
N SER A 98 -19.76 1.74 13.64
CA SER A 98 -18.56 2.39 14.15
C SER A 98 -17.56 2.66 13.02
N PHE A 99 -16.67 3.64 13.23
CA PHE A 99 -15.59 3.97 12.30
C PHE A 99 -14.48 2.90 12.26
N ILE A 100 -14.43 2.01 13.26
CA ILE A 100 -13.49 0.89 13.35
C ILE A 100 -14.16 -0.32 14.01
N SER A 101 -13.93 -1.51 13.46
CA SER A 101 -14.35 -2.80 14.01
C SER A 101 -13.47 -3.23 15.19
N GLU A 102 -14.02 -4.08 16.05
CA GLU A 102 -13.31 -4.62 17.22
C GLU A 102 -12.05 -5.39 16.79
N GLU A 103 -12.12 -6.20 15.72
CA GLU A 103 -10.97 -6.95 15.23
C GLU A 103 -9.84 -6.06 14.68
N ALA A 104 -10.16 -4.95 14.00
CA ALA A 104 -9.13 -4.00 13.55
C ALA A 104 -8.53 -3.21 14.71
N TYR A 105 -9.32 -2.88 15.72
CA TYR A 105 -8.84 -2.24 16.93
C TYR A 105 -7.84 -3.16 17.68
N GLU A 106 -8.20 -4.42 17.89
CA GLU A 106 -7.32 -5.41 18.51
C GLU A 106 -6.01 -5.61 17.73
N TYR A 107 -6.10 -5.71 16.39
CA TYR A 107 -4.93 -5.80 15.54
C TYR A 107 -3.98 -4.61 15.71
N GLN A 108 -4.51 -3.38 15.73
CA GLN A 108 -3.70 -2.18 15.91
C GLN A 108 -3.04 -2.12 17.30
N GLN A 109 -3.75 -2.50 18.37
CA GLN A 109 -3.19 -2.56 19.72
C GLN A 109 -2.06 -3.58 19.81
N ASN A 110 -2.27 -4.79 19.30
CA ASN A 110 -1.28 -5.86 19.31
C ASN A 110 -0.03 -5.51 18.49
N LYS A 111 -0.19 -4.73 17.42
CA LYS A 111 0.95 -4.25 16.61
C LYS A 111 1.80 -3.19 17.34
N ARG A 112 1.22 -2.38 18.22
CA ARG A 112 1.96 -1.34 18.97
C ARG A 112 2.79 -1.90 20.13
N VAL A 113 2.48 -3.11 20.58
CA VAL A 113 3.16 -3.79 21.70
C VAL A 113 4.35 -4.65 21.23
N LYS A 114 4.48 -4.89 19.92
CA LYS A 114 5.60 -5.60 19.28
C LYS A 114 6.63 -4.62 18.73
#